data_AF-A0A9P6HJG9-F1
#
_entry.id   AF-A0A9P6HJG9-F1
#
_cell.length_a   1.000
_cell.length_b   1.000
_cell.length_c   1.000
_cell.angle_alpha   90.00
_cell.angle_beta   90.00
_cell.angle_gamma   90.00
#
_symmetry.space_group_name_H-M   'P 1'
#
loop_
_entity.id
_entity.type
_entity.pdbx_description
1 polymer ?
#
loop_
_entity_poly.entity_id
_entity_poly.type
_entity_poly.pdbx_seq_one_letter_code
_entity_poly.pdbx_strand_id
1 'polypeptide(L)'
;MAGKPADDNCVTKWGYRLMLLCLAYVACQWLDKIKDGWYVLNPTHLQSLAKDAIAVHGENMNGIINHIVTNLTTEYPQLSPSTSLWTIPFQKSPSPIVFNTDSSEWVFNNAGGAMGAMYIIHASVTEYLIIFGTPLGTEGHSGLHTADDYFHILQGEQWVFEPGQLTKTVYGPGTVNLMKRGVARQYKMHEGCWALEYARGWIPLMLPFGYADALSSTLDYVTLYRTTVWTAREIIKNLLVGKI
;
A
#
# COMPACT_ATOMS: atom_id res chain seq x y z
N MET A 1 60.62 -25.98 11.55
CA MET A 1 59.64 -25.94 10.44
C MET A 1 58.34 -26.53 10.95
N ALA A 2 57.30 -25.72 11.13
CA ALA A 2 55.94 -26.21 11.37
C ALA A 2 55.02 -25.38 10.47
N GLY A 3 54.33 -26.07 9.56
CA GLY A 3 53.58 -25.49 8.45
C GLY A 3 52.41 -24.63 8.90
N LYS A 4 52.21 -23.53 8.19
CA LYS A 4 51.00 -22.70 8.25
C LYS A 4 49.79 -23.59 7.91
N PRO A 5 48.72 -23.64 8.72
CA PRO A 5 47.52 -24.38 8.35
C PRO A 5 46.90 -23.76 7.10
N ALA A 6 46.44 -24.63 6.19
CA ALA A 6 45.93 -24.32 4.87
C ALA A 6 44.79 -23.29 4.91
N ASP A 7 44.78 -22.41 3.89
CA ASP A 7 43.77 -21.39 3.65
C ASP A 7 42.34 -21.94 3.81
N ASP A 8 41.59 -21.37 4.75
CA ASP A 8 40.16 -21.64 4.95
C ASP A 8 39.42 -21.46 3.61
N ASN A 9 38.83 -22.56 3.13
CA ASN A 9 38.28 -22.75 1.80
C ASN A 9 37.30 -21.65 1.36
N CYS A 10 37.83 -20.60 0.73
CA CYS A 10 37.09 -19.52 0.10
C CYS A 10 35.98 -20.05 -0.82
N VAL A 11 36.26 -21.12 -1.58
CA VAL A 11 35.31 -21.78 -2.48
C VAL A 11 34.11 -22.37 -1.73
N THR A 12 34.34 -23.06 -0.60
CA THR A 12 33.26 -23.64 0.21
C THR A 12 32.39 -22.55 0.85
N LYS A 13 33.01 -21.45 1.30
CA LYS A 13 32.29 -20.29 1.87
C LYS A 13 31.40 -19.61 0.83
N TRP A 14 31.90 -19.39 -0.39
CA TRP A 14 31.11 -18.83 -1.48
C TRP A 14 30.04 -19.81 -2.00
N GLY A 15 30.33 -21.11 -2.00
CA GLY A 15 29.35 -22.16 -2.30
C GLY A 15 28.17 -22.15 -1.32
N TYR A 16 28.44 -22.05 -0.01
CA TYR A 16 27.39 -21.94 1.02
C TYR A 16 26.56 -20.66 0.87
N ARG A 17 27.20 -19.52 0.60
CA ARG A 17 26.49 -18.24 0.36
C ARG A 17 25.59 -18.31 -0.88
N LEU A 18 26.09 -18.89 -1.97
CA LEU A 18 25.32 -19.08 -3.19
C LEU A 18 24.12 -20.02 -2.94
N MET A 19 24.33 -21.11 -2.19
CA MET A 19 23.24 -22.00 -1.79
C MET A 19 22.16 -21.26 -0.99
N LEU A 20 22.55 -20.50 0.04
CA LEU A 20 21.61 -19.70 0.82
C LEU A 20 20.86 -18.67 -0.02
N LEU A 21 21.55 -18.00 -0.95
CA LEU A 21 20.93 -17.07 -1.89
C LEU A 21 19.91 -17.77 -2.77
N CYS A 22 20.25 -18.94 -3.33
CA CYS A 22 19.34 -19.72 -4.14
C CYS A 22 18.11 -20.18 -3.35
N LEU A 23 18.30 -20.65 -2.10
CA LEU A 23 17.20 -21.05 -1.22
C LEU A 23 16.29 -19.86 -0.89
N ALA A 24 16.87 -18.70 -0.55
CA ALA A 24 16.11 -17.48 -0.30
C ALA A 24 15.33 -17.04 -1.56
N TYR A 25 15.95 -17.09 -2.74
CA TYR A 25 15.31 -16.77 -4.01
C TYR A 25 14.12 -17.69 -4.30
N VAL A 26 14.29 -19.00 -4.14
CA VAL A 26 13.20 -19.99 -4.33
C VAL A 26 12.09 -19.76 -3.30
N ALA A 27 12.43 -19.48 -2.04
CA ALA A 27 11.44 -19.16 -1.01
C ALA A 27 10.65 -17.90 -1.36
N CYS A 28 11.31 -16.83 -1.80
CA CYS A 28 10.65 -15.60 -2.25
C CYS A 28 9.72 -15.86 -3.45
N GLN A 29 10.14 -16.65 -4.43
CA GLN A 29 9.27 -17.02 -5.56
C GLN A 29 8.04 -17.81 -5.11
N TRP A 30 8.21 -18.73 -4.15
CA TRP A 30 7.11 -19.51 -3.63
C TRP A 30 6.12 -18.65 -2.83
N LEU A 31 6.62 -17.78 -1.95
CA LEU A 31 5.82 -16.80 -1.21
C LEU A 31 5.03 -15.90 -2.16
N ASP A 32 5.65 -15.45 -3.25
CA ASP A 32 4.99 -14.59 -4.24
C ASP A 32 3.85 -15.29 -4.99
N LYS A 33 3.86 -16.63 -5.08
CA LYS A 33 2.79 -17.42 -5.71
C LYS A 33 1.58 -17.62 -4.81
N ILE A 34 1.75 -17.60 -3.49
CA ILE A 34 0.66 -17.86 -2.53
C ILE A 34 0.01 -16.58 -2.01
N LYS A 35 0.64 -15.42 -2.23
CA LYS A 35 0.20 -14.14 -1.66
C LYS A 35 -1.23 -13.75 -2.02
N ASP A 36 -1.70 -14.18 -3.20
CA ASP A 36 -3.04 -13.85 -3.67
C ASP A 36 -4.13 -14.48 -2.80
N GLY A 37 -3.81 -15.56 -2.07
CA GLY A 37 -4.71 -16.17 -1.08
C GLY A 37 -4.87 -15.37 0.21
N TRP A 38 -4.06 -14.32 0.41
CA TRP A 38 -4.17 -13.42 1.57
C TRP A 38 -4.95 -12.14 1.27
N TYR A 39 -5.35 -11.93 0.01
CA TYR A 39 -6.12 -10.75 -0.38
C TYR A 39 -7.57 -10.86 0.07
N VAL A 40 -8.04 -9.84 0.78
CA VAL A 40 -9.43 -9.75 1.28
C VAL A 40 -10.23 -8.74 0.48
N LEU A 41 -9.60 -7.64 0.05
CA LEU A 41 -10.26 -6.59 -0.70
C LEU A 41 -10.27 -6.93 -2.19
N ASN A 42 -11.35 -6.56 -2.88
CA ASN A 42 -11.49 -6.78 -4.32
C ASN A 42 -11.47 -5.44 -5.07
N PRO A 43 -10.57 -5.23 -6.05
CA PRO A 43 -10.51 -3.98 -6.82
C PRO A 43 -11.84 -3.59 -7.49
N THR A 44 -12.57 -4.57 -8.03
CA THR A 44 -13.85 -4.31 -8.73
C THR A 44 -14.93 -3.86 -7.76
N HIS A 45 -14.92 -4.44 -6.56
CA HIS A 45 -15.83 -4.05 -5.48
C HIS A 45 -15.51 -2.64 -4.97
N LEU A 46 -14.24 -2.36 -4.68
CA LEU A 46 -13.79 -1.01 -4.29
C LEU A 46 -14.15 0.03 -5.36
N GLN A 47 -14.06 -0.33 -6.64
CA GLN A 47 -14.48 0.58 -7.70
C GLN A 47 -15.99 0.84 -7.72
N SER A 48 -16.80 -0.19 -7.47
CA SER A 48 -18.25 -0.03 -7.37
C SER A 48 -18.61 0.87 -6.19
N LEU A 49 -17.97 0.65 -5.04
CA LEU A 49 -18.14 1.47 -3.84
C LEU A 49 -17.71 2.93 -4.06
N ALA A 50 -16.57 3.15 -4.72
CA ALA A 50 -16.10 4.50 -5.06
C ALA A 50 -17.10 5.24 -5.96
N LYS A 51 -17.63 4.58 -7.00
CA LYS A 51 -18.66 5.15 -7.88
C LYS A 51 -19.95 5.48 -7.14
N ASP A 52 -20.39 4.59 -6.26
CA ASP A 52 -21.58 4.79 -5.43
C ASP A 52 -21.40 6.00 -4.50
N ALA A 53 -20.25 6.10 -3.83
CA ALA A 53 -19.91 7.25 -2.97
C ALA A 53 -19.93 8.58 -3.75
N ILE A 54 -19.34 8.60 -4.96
CA ILE A 54 -19.35 9.77 -5.85
C ILE A 54 -20.78 10.14 -6.25
N ALA A 55 -21.61 9.14 -6.60
CA ALA A 55 -23.00 9.37 -7.02
C ALA A 55 -23.85 9.97 -5.90
N VAL A 56 -23.63 9.56 -4.64
CA VAL A 56 -24.37 10.05 -3.47
C VAL A 56 -23.89 11.42 -3.01
N HIS A 57 -22.57 11.67 -3.00
CA HIS A 57 -21.99 12.84 -2.34
C HIS A 57 -21.45 13.91 -3.29
N GLY A 58 -21.38 13.65 -4.60
CA GLY A 58 -20.92 14.61 -5.59
C GLY A 58 -19.51 15.13 -5.30
N GLU A 59 -19.37 16.43 -5.07
CA GLU A 59 -18.07 17.07 -4.78
C GLU A 59 -17.69 17.07 -3.29
N ASN A 60 -18.57 16.59 -2.40
CA ASN A 60 -18.30 16.56 -0.96
C ASN A 60 -17.36 15.40 -0.60
N MET A 61 -16.05 15.65 -0.67
CA MET A 61 -15.02 14.65 -0.39
C MET A 61 -15.13 14.02 1.01
N ASN A 62 -15.48 14.80 2.03
CA ASN A 62 -15.69 14.26 3.39
C ASN A 62 -16.87 13.27 3.42
N GLY A 63 -17.94 13.57 2.68
CA GLY A 63 -19.07 12.66 2.49
C GLY A 63 -18.66 11.36 1.79
N ILE A 64 -17.88 11.46 0.70
CA ILE A 64 -17.34 10.31 -0.03
C ILE A 64 -16.53 9.40 0.89
N ILE A 65 -15.58 9.97 1.66
CA ILE A 65 -14.72 9.20 2.57
C ILE A 65 -15.56 8.49 3.64
N ASN A 66 -16.49 9.22 4.27
CA ASN A 66 -17.36 8.66 5.31
C ASN A 66 -18.25 7.54 4.76
N HIS A 67 -18.76 7.67 3.52
CA HIS A 67 -19.54 6.64 2.85
C HIS A 67 -18.71 5.37 2.62
N ILE A 68 -17.49 5.51 2.09
CA ILE A 68 -16.59 4.39 1.85
C ILE A 68 -16.28 3.66 3.15
N VAL A 69 -15.83 4.37 4.18
CA VAL A 69 -15.42 3.77 5.47
C VAL A 69 -16.62 3.12 6.16
N THR A 70 -17.81 3.73 6.12
CA THR A 70 -19.02 3.19 6.74
C THR A 70 -19.49 1.92 6.03
N ASN A 71 -19.47 1.88 4.69
CA ASN A 71 -19.84 0.68 3.95
C ASN A 71 -18.85 -0.46 4.18
N LEU A 72 -17.54 -0.19 4.16
CA LEU A 72 -16.51 -1.20 4.43
C LEU A 72 -16.64 -1.77 5.85
N THR A 73 -16.82 -0.92 6.86
CA THR A 73 -16.99 -1.38 8.24
C THR A 73 -18.31 -2.13 8.48
N THR A 74 -19.33 -1.89 7.66
CA THR A 74 -20.60 -2.62 7.69
C THR A 74 -20.47 -4.00 7.03
N GLU A 75 -19.78 -4.07 5.90
CA GLU A 75 -19.62 -5.29 5.11
C GLU A 75 -18.66 -6.29 5.74
N TYR A 76 -17.56 -5.79 6.30
CA TYR A 76 -16.55 -6.63 6.94
C TYR A 76 -16.71 -6.54 8.47
N PRO A 77 -17.00 -7.65 9.17
CA PRO A 77 -17.18 -7.64 10.61
C PRO A 77 -15.95 -7.09 11.34
N GLN A 78 -16.12 -5.92 11.97
CA GLN A 78 -15.07 -5.32 12.80
C GLN A 78 -15.01 -6.02 14.15
N LEU A 79 -13.80 -6.17 14.69
CA LEU A 79 -13.62 -6.77 16.00
C LEU A 79 -14.02 -5.80 17.10
N SER A 80 -14.77 -6.31 18.07
CA SER A 80 -15.08 -5.56 19.28
C SER A 80 -13.83 -5.47 20.16
N PRO A 81 -13.61 -4.36 20.88
CA PRO A 81 -12.56 -4.25 21.90
C PRO A 81 -12.64 -5.33 22.98
N SER A 82 -13.81 -5.97 23.17
CA SER A 82 -14.03 -7.06 24.11
C SER A 82 -13.79 -8.46 23.52
N THR A 83 -13.51 -8.57 22.22
CA THR A 83 -13.26 -9.86 21.57
C THR A 83 -11.92 -10.40 22.02
N SER A 84 -11.95 -11.54 22.71
CA SER A 84 -10.73 -12.22 23.10
C SER A 84 -10.01 -12.81 21.88
N LEU A 85 -8.71 -12.55 21.76
CA LEU A 85 -7.87 -13.07 20.67
C LEU A 85 -7.93 -14.60 20.55
N TRP A 86 -8.12 -15.34 21.66
CA TRP A 86 -8.23 -16.81 21.63
C TRP A 86 -9.60 -17.31 21.14
N THR A 87 -10.61 -16.45 21.07
CA THR A 87 -11.96 -16.79 20.57
C THR A 87 -12.18 -16.49 19.09
N ILE A 88 -11.20 -15.89 18.39
CA ILE A 88 -11.29 -15.66 16.96
C ILE A 88 -11.11 -17.02 16.26
N PRO A 89 -12.15 -17.60 15.63
CA PRO A 89 -11.99 -18.87 14.93
C PRO A 89 -10.97 -18.66 13.80
N PHE A 90 -10.01 -19.59 13.70
CA PHE A 90 -8.94 -19.59 12.68
C PHE A 90 -9.48 -19.63 11.22
N GLN A 91 -10.79 -19.69 11.03
CA GLN A 91 -11.41 -19.81 9.74
C GLN A 91 -12.85 -19.30 9.77
N LYS A 92 -13.02 -17.99 9.61
CA LYS A 92 -14.28 -17.44 9.11
C LYS A 92 -13.95 -16.68 7.84
N SER A 93 -14.53 -17.12 6.73
CA SER A 93 -14.50 -16.40 5.45
C SER A 93 -15.66 -15.39 5.45
N PRO A 94 -15.48 -14.15 4.99
CA PRO A 94 -14.21 -13.57 4.51
C PRO A 94 -13.20 -13.43 5.67
N SER A 95 -11.91 -13.59 5.35
CA SER A 95 -10.84 -13.45 6.35
C SER A 95 -11.00 -12.14 7.11
N PRO A 96 -10.81 -12.16 8.44
CA PRO A 96 -11.00 -10.97 9.26
C PRO A 96 -10.08 -9.83 8.76
N ILE A 97 -10.59 -8.61 8.77
CA ILE A 97 -9.88 -7.40 8.36
C ILE A 97 -10.27 -6.26 9.30
N VAL A 98 -9.28 -5.46 9.68
CA VAL A 98 -9.48 -4.30 10.56
C VAL A 98 -9.31 -3.02 9.76
N PHE A 99 -10.27 -2.10 9.92
CA PHE A 99 -10.21 -0.76 9.37
C PHE A 99 -9.97 0.30 10.47
N ASN A 100 -9.19 1.32 10.13
CA ASN A 100 -9.06 2.53 10.91
C ASN A 100 -10.22 3.48 10.56
N THR A 101 -11.09 3.77 11.52
CA THR A 101 -12.25 4.66 11.33
C THR A 101 -11.99 6.10 11.77
N ASP A 102 -10.79 6.39 12.29
CA ASP A 102 -10.42 7.75 12.70
C ASP A 102 -9.98 8.58 11.49
N SER A 103 -10.95 9.23 10.83
CA SER A 103 -10.71 10.09 9.68
C SER A 103 -10.00 11.41 10.01
N SER A 104 -9.62 11.64 11.27
CA SER A 104 -8.76 12.77 11.66
C SER A 104 -7.26 12.48 11.48
N GLU A 105 -6.87 11.21 11.30
CA GLU A 105 -5.48 10.78 11.19
C GLU A 105 -4.91 10.98 9.78
N TRP A 106 -4.70 12.23 9.40
CA TRP A 106 -4.02 12.63 8.17
C TRP A 106 -2.53 12.87 8.39
N VAL A 107 -1.71 12.44 7.43
CA VAL A 107 -0.29 12.79 7.33
C VAL A 107 0.06 13.25 5.92
N PHE A 108 1.07 14.10 5.80
CA PHE A 108 1.71 14.31 4.51
C PHE A 108 2.45 13.05 4.07
N ASN A 109 2.47 12.83 2.76
CA ASN A 109 3.22 11.78 2.10
C ASN A 109 4.08 12.43 1.00
N ASN A 110 5.39 12.29 1.14
CA ASN A 110 6.40 12.76 0.18
C ASN A 110 7.16 11.55 -0.36
N ALA A 111 7.01 11.28 -1.65
CA ALA A 111 7.67 10.16 -2.31
C ALA A 111 7.81 10.38 -3.83
N GLY A 112 8.97 10.04 -4.38
CA GLY A 112 9.23 10.14 -5.82
C GLY A 112 9.19 11.57 -6.38
N GLY A 113 9.43 12.58 -5.53
CA GLY A 113 9.30 13.99 -5.86
C GLY A 113 7.86 14.54 -5.75
N ALA A 114 6.87 13.68 -5.52
CA ALA A 114 5.49 14.09 -5.33
C ALA A 114 5.17 14.34 -3.84
N MET A 115 4.29 15.30 -3.58
CA MET A 115 3.74 15.58 -2.25
C MET A 115 2.21 15.50 -2.26
N GLY A 116 1.65 14.75 -1.33
CA GLY A 116 0.21 14.69 -1.07
C GLY A 116 -0.09 14.53 0.41
N ALA A 117 -1.36 14.35 0.74
CA ALA A 117 -1.83 13.94 2.05
C ALA A 117 -2.47 12.56 1.95
N MET A 118 -2.30 11.75 2.99
CA MET A 118 -2.92 10.45 3.08
C MET A 118 -3.62 10.20 4.42
N TYR A 119 -4.68 9.41 4.34
CA TYR A 119 -5.39 8.83 5.47
C TYR A 119 -5.43 7.31 5.30
N ILE A 120 -4.88 6.58 6.27
CA ILE A 120 -4.78 5.12 6.23
C ILE A 120 -6.08 4.52 6.75
N ILE A 121 -6.85 3.87 5.85
CA ILE A 121 -8.06 3.11 6.20
C ILE A 121 -7.69 1.68 6.59
N HIS A 122 -6.72 1.07 5.91
CA HIS A 122 -6.24 -0.29 6.20
C HIS A 122 -4.74 -0.41 5.87
N ALA A 123 -4.00 -1.17 6.68
CA ALA A 123 -2.68 -1.66 6.32
C ALA A 123 -2.44 -3.06 6.91
N SER A 124 -1.87 -3.94 6.09
CA SER A 124 -1.38 -5.28 6.42
C SER A 124 -0.03 -5.51 5.70
N VAL A 125 0.57 -6.68 5.87
CA VAL A 125 1.79 -7.07 5.13
C VAL A 125 1.49 -7.22 3.63
N THR A 126 0.24 -7.56 3.26
CA THR A 126 -0.12 -7.89 1.87
C THR A 126 -1.05 -6.90 1.16
N GLU A 127 -1.72 -6.03 1.90
CA GLU A 127 -2.67 -5.04 1.37
C GLU A 127 -2.62 -3.73 2.16
N TYR A 128 -2.85 -2.60 1.48
CA TYR A 128 -3.29 -1.36 2.14
C TYR A 128 -4.44 -0.73 1.40
N LEU A 129 -5.22 0.07 2.12
CA LEU A 129 -6.26 0.93 1.57
C LEU A 129 -6.10 2.31 2.20
N ILE A 130 -5.88 3.34 1.38
CA ILE A 130 -5.72 4.71 1.86
C ILE A 130 -6.57 5.67 1.02
N ILE A 131 -6.89 6.83 1.56
CA ILE A 131 -7.21 8.00 0.75
C ILE A 131 -5.90 8.74 0.50
N PHE A 132 -5.60 9.04 -0.76
CA PHE A 132 -4.44 9.85 -1.13
C PHE A 132 -4.82 10.94 -2.13
N GLY A 133 -4.23 12.11 -1.99
CA GLY A 133 -4.46 13.20 -2.92
C GLY A 133 -3.87 14.52 -2.47
N THR A 134 -4.24 15.58 -3.18
CA THR A 134 -3.81 16.93 -2.86
C THR A 134 -4.80 17.95 -3.43
N PRO A 135 -5.11 19.02 -2.68
CA PRO A 135 -5.90 20.12 -3.22
C PRO A 135 -5.09 20.99 -4.20
N LEU A 136 -3.75 20.94 -4.17
CA LEU A 136 -2.88 21.85 -4.93
C LEU A 136 -2.37 21.27 -6.26
N GLY A 137 -2.33 19.95 -6.36
CA GLY A 137 -1.68 19.24 -7.45
C GLY A 137 -0.22 18.84 -7.12
N THR A 138 0.22 17.74 -7.71
CA THR A 138 1.57 17.18 -7.52
C THR A 138 1.93 16.26 -8.69
N GLU A 139 3.22 16.07 -8.96
CA GLU A 139 3.70 15.07 -9.92
C GLU A 139 5.03 14.48 -9.48
N GLY A 140 5.31 13.27 -9.96
CA GLY A 140 6.53 12.58 -9.62
C GLY A 140 6.67 11.21 -10.25
N HIS A 141 7.72 10.52 -9.84
CA HIS A 141 7.98 9.13 -10.19
C HIS A 141 7.02 8.22 -9.41
N SER A 142 6.38 7.24 -10.08
CA SER A 142 5.41 6.34 -9.44
C SER A 142 6.03 5.34 -8.46
N GLY A 143 7.36 5.16 -8.53
CA GLY A 143 8.05 4.07 -7.85
C GLY A 143 8.03 2.78 -8.67
N LEU A 144 8.95 1.87 -8.35
CA LEU A 144 9.00 0.52 -8.91
C LEU A 144 8.59 -0.48 -7.83
N HIS A 145 7.28 -0.64 -7.65
CA HIS A 145 6.73 -1.36 -6.51
C HIS A 145 6.65 -2.87 -6.75
N THR A 146 6.70 -3.63 -5.66
CA THR A 146 6.48 -5.09 -5.59
C THR A 146 5.00 -5.47 -5.43
N ALA A 147 4.10 -4.51 -5.64
CA ALA A 147 2.67 -4.63 -5.53
C ALA A 147 1.99 -4.00 -6.73
N ASP A 148 0.77 -4.46 -7.04
CA ASP A 148 -0.14 -3.74 -7.91
C ASP A 148 -0.87 -2.68 -7.08
N ASP A 149 -1.04 -1.50 -7.64
CA ASP A 149 -1.67 -0.37 -6.97
C ASP A 149 -2.79 0.24 -7.84
N TYR A 150 -3.98 0.36 -7.25
CA TYR A 150 -5.22 0.76 -7.90
C TYR A 150 -5.65 2.12 -7.37
N PHE A 151 -5.60 3.13 -8.22
CA PHE A 151 -6.10 4.47 -7.93
C PHE A 151 -7.54 4.59 -8.44
N HIS A 152 -8.50 4.43 -7.54
CA HIS A 152 -9.90 4.71 -7.79
C HIS A 152 -10.12 6.23 -7.65
N ILE A 153 -10.20 6.94 -8.78
CA ILE A 153 -10.26 8.42 -8.76
C ILE A 153 -11.61 8.87 -8.20
N LEU A 154 -11.57 9.61 -7.10
CA LEU A 154 -12.75 10.12 -6.39
C LEU A 154 -13.08 11.55 -6.82
N GLN A 155 -12.06 12.38 -6.99
CA GLN A 155 -12.18 13.78 -7.40
C GLN A 155 -10.98 14.19 -8.26
N GLY A 156 -11.17 15.20 -9.11
CA GLY A 156 -10.11 15.75 -9.98
C GLY A 156 -9.63 14.75 -11.04
N GLU A 157 -8.41 14.95 -11.51
CA GLU A 157 -7.82 14.12 -12.57
C GLU A 157 -6.43 13.60 -12.19
N GLN A 158 -6.16 12.34 -12.52
CA GLN A 158 -4.81 11.78 -12.48
C GLN A 158 -4.29 11.61 -13.91
N TRP A 159 -3.11 12.14 -14.19
CA TRP A 159 -2.45 12.02 -15.49
C TRP A 159 -1.25 11.09 -15.36
N VAL A 160 -1.02 10.24 -16.37
CA VAL A 160 0.13 9.34 -16.38
C VAL A 160 0.72 9.20 -17.77
N PHE A 161 2.00 8.84 -17.82
CA PHE A 161 2.60 8.25 -19.01
C PHE A 161 3.77 7.32 -18.63
N GLU A 162 4.08 6.39 -19.52
CA GLU A 162 5.23 5.50 -19.46
C GLU A 162 6.38 6.01 -20.33
N PRO A 163 7.65 5.71 -19.98
CA PRO A 163 8.79 6.04 -20.84
C PRO A 163 8.58 5.60 -22.29
N GLY A 164 8.70 6.54 -23.22
CA GLY A 164 8.48 6.30 -24.66
C GLY A 164 7.08 6.67 -25.16
N GLN A 165 6.10 6.91 -24.29
CA GLN A 165 4.82 7.47 -24.70
C GLN A 165 4.94 8.98 -24.98
N LEU A 166 4.35 9.44 -26.09
CA LEU A 166 4.35 10.85 -26.49
C LEU A 166 3.10 11.61 -26.04
N THR A 167 2.14 10.91 -25.45
CA THR A 167 0.87 11.46 -24.98
C THR A 167 0.52 10.87 -23.62
N LYS A 168 -0.10 11.67 -22.76
CA LYS A 168 -0.58 11.23 -21.44
C LYS A 168 -1.92 10.53 -21.52
N THR A 169 -2.16 9.61 -20.58
CA THR A 169 -3.49 9.09 -20.26
C THR A 169 -4.08 9.89 -19.10
N VAL A 170 -5.37 10.20 -19.17
CA VAL A 170 -6.09 10.96 -18.13
C VAL A 170 -7.16 10.07 -17.51
N TYR A 171 -7.20 10.04 -16.17
CA TYR A 171 -8.18 9.32 -15.37
C TYR A 171 -8.97 10.33 -14.54
N GLY A 172 -10.28 10.42 -14.78
CA GLY A 172 -11.20 11.29 -14.04
C GLY A 172 -12.03 10.53 -13.00
N PRO A 173 -12.96 11.21 -12.29
CA PRO A 173 -13.75 10.60 -11.23
C PRO A 173 -14.54 9.38 -11.70
N GLY A 174 -14.55 8.33 -10.88
CA GLY A 174 -15.22 7.06 -11.21
C GLY A 174 -14.47 6.18 -12.22
N THR A 175 -13.20 6.50 -12.51
CA THR A 175 -12.28 5.63 -13.28
C THR A 175 -11.22 5.00 -12.36
N VAL A 176 -10.48 4.01 -12.87
CA VAL A 176 -9.37 3.36 -12.15
C VAL A 176 -8.11 3.43 -12.98
N ASN A 177 -7.04 3.95 -12.37
CA ASN A 177 -5.69 3.78 -12.89
C ASN A 177 -4.98 2.64 -12.16
N LEU A 178 -4.54 1.62 -12.90
CA LEU A 178 -3.71 0.54 -12.37
C LEU A 178 -2.24 0.86 -12.61
N MET A 179 -1.51 1.10 -11.53
CA MET A 179 -0.05 1.08 -11.48
C MET A 179 0.41 -0.36 -11.27
N LYS A 180 0.81 -1.00 -12.37
CA LYS A 180 1.20 -2.41 -12.35
C LYS A 180 2.51 -2.61 -11.61
N ARG A 181 2.61 -3.71 -10.86
CA ARG A 181 3.85 -4.16 -10.23
C ARG A 181 5.01 -4.13 -11.21
N GLY A 182 6.15 -3.59 -10.76
CA GLY A 182 7.38 -3.56 -11.54
C GLY A 182 7.38 -2.59 -12.74
N VAL A 183 6.34 -1.78 -12.92
CA VAL A 183 6.26 -0.77 -13.98
C VAL A 183 6.43 0.61 -13.37
N ALA A 184 7.40 1.37 -13.88
CA ALA A 184 7.60 2.76 -13.52
C ALA A 184 6.87 3.70 -14.50
N ARG A 185 6.21 4.72 -13.96
CA ARG A 185 5.52 5.78 -14.70
C ARG A 185 5.85 7.14 -14.10
N GLN A 186 5.70 8.20 -14.88
CA GLN A 186 5.42 9.51 -14.28
C GLN A 186 3.92 9.61 -14.05
N TYR A 187 3.54 10.13 -12.90
CA TYR A 187 2.15 10.45 -12.60
C TYR A 187 2.02 11.88 -12.11
N LYS A 188 0.83 12.44 -12.29
CA LYS A 188 0.40 13.73 -11.76
C LYS A 188 -0.98 13.57 -11.16
N MET A 189 -1.14 13.88 -9.88
CA MET A 189 -2.46 14.20 -9.33
C MET A 189 -2.68 15.68 -9.67
N HIS A 190 -3.59 15.97 -10.60
CA HIS A 190 -3.87 17.34 -11.00
C HIS A 190 -4.56 18.11 -9.86
N GLU A 191 -4.83 19.40 -10.06
CA GLU A 191 -5.41 20.27 -9.05
C GLU A 191 -6.71 19.67 -8.47
N GLY A 192 -6.83 19.62 -7.15
CA GLY A 192 -8.00 19.04 -6.48
C GLY A 192 -8.18 17.53 -6.63
N CYS A 193 -7.13 16.77 -6.99
CA CYS A 193 -7.26 15.33 -7.22
C CYS A 193 -7.14 14.49 -5.93
N TRP A 194 -8.10 13.58 -5.75
CA TRP A 194 -8.16 12.62 -4.65
C TRP A 194 -8.54 11.23 -5.17
N ALA A 195 -7.93 10.19 -4.61
CA ALA A 195 -8.19 8.81 -4.96
C ALA A 195 -8.34 7.94 -3.70
N LEU A 196 -9.17 6.90 -3.81
CA LEU A 196 -9.08 5.73 -2.96
C LEU A 196 -8.00 4.83 -3.57
N GLU A 197 -6.88 4.71 -2.88
CA GLU A 197 -5.70 3.98 -3.34
C GLU A 197 -5.66 2.62 -2.63
N TYR A 198 -5.66 1.56 -3.43
CA TYR A 198 -5.62 0.18 -2.96
C TYR A 198 -4.42 -0.53 -3.55
N ALA A 199 -3.48 -0.96 -2.71
CA ALA A 199 -2.39 -1.80 -3.16
C ALA A 199 -2.49 -3.22 -2.63
N ARG A 200 -2.04 -4.17 -3.46
CA ARG A 200 -1.96 -5.59 -3.13
C ARG A 200 -0.64 -6.19 -3.60
N GLY A 201 0.09 -6.81 -2.68
CA GLY A 201 1.46 -7.27 -2.88
C GLY A 201 2.26 -7.17 -1.59
N TRP A 202 3.58 -7.20 -1.66
CA TRP A 202 4.39 -7.10 -0.44
C TRP A 202 4.54 -5.65 0.00
N ILE A 203 3.63 -5.17 0.85
CA ILE A 203 3.53 -3.76 1.25
C ILE A 203 4.78 -3.23 1.95
N PRO A 204 5.41 -3.95 2.91
CA PRO A 204 6.61 -3.42 3.58
C PRO A 204 7.76 -3.11 2.63
N LEU A 205 7.82 -3.76 1.47
CA LEU A 205 8.86 -3.50 0.46
C LEU A 205 8.62 -2.20 -0.33
N MET A 206 7.44 -1.60 -0.21
CA MET A 206 7.14 -0.28 -0.78
C MET A 206 7.60 0.88 0.13
N LEU A 207 7.72 0.65 1.45
CA LEU A 207 8.04 1.68 2.44
C LEU A 207 9.38 2.40 2.19
N PRO A 208 10.48 1.75 1.73
CA PRO A 208 11.72 2.47 1.45
C PRO A 208 11.54 3.60 0.42
N PHE A 209 10.70 3.38 -0.60
CA PHE A 209 10.36 4.44 -1.55
C PHE A 209 9.50 5.51 -0.90
N GLY A 210 8.47 5.12 -0.14
CA GLY A 210 7.57 6.04 0.57
C GLY A 210 8.28 6.91 1.63
N TYR A 211 9.45 6.51 2.12
CA TYR A 211 10.23 7.24 3.12
C TYR A 211 11.44 7.98 2.55
N ALA A 212 11.81 7.73 1.29
CA ALA A 212 13.04 8.27 0.71
C ALA A 212 13.09 9.80 0.77
N ASP A 213 12.03 10.49 0.33
CA ASP A 213 12.00 11.95 0.31
C ASP A 213 11.83 12.54 1.71
N ALA A 214 11.10 11.86 2.60
CA ALA A 214 11.03 12.26 4.01
C ALA A 214 12.40 12.20 4.69
N LEU A 215 13.21 11.19 4.39
CA LEU A 215 14.53 10.98 4.98
C LEU A 215 15.64 11.84 4.34
N SER A 216 15.51 12.21 3.07
CA SER A 216 16.60 12.82 2.30
C SER A 216 16.29 14.19 1.70
N SER A 217 15.01 14.60 1.65
CA SER A 217 14.58 15.87 1.07
C SER A 217 13.90 16.76 2.10
N THR A 218 12.73 16.39 2.62
CA THR A 218 11.95 17.27 3.52
C THR A 218 12.48 17.26 4.95
N LEU A 219 13.12 16.15 5.37
CA LEU A 219 13.61 15.93 6.73
C LEU A 219 12.50 16.07 7.80
N ASP A 220 11.24 15.84 7.41
CA ASP A 220 10.10 15.89 8.33
C ASP A 220 10.00 14.59 9.13
N TYR A 221 10.86 14.47 10.14
CA TYR A 221 10.92 13.32 11.02
C TYR A 221 9.66 13.15 11.88
N VAL A 222 8.89 14.22 12.09
CA VAL A 222 7.62 14.15 12.84
C VAL A 222 6.58 13.41 12.01
N THR A 223 6.42 13.79 10.75
CA THR A 223 5.51 13.09 9.82
C THR A 223 5.99 11.66 9.57
N LEU A 224 7.29 11.43 9.41
CA LEU A 224 7.85 10.09 9.26
C LEU A 224 7.54 9.19 10.47
N TYR A 225 7.71 9.71 11.70
CA TYR A 225 7.40 8.99 12.93
C TYR A 225 5.91 8.63 13.00
N ARG A 226 5.01 9.61 12.75
CA ARG A 226 3.55 9.37 12.77
C ARG A 226 3.15 8.31 11.74
N THR A 227 3.64 8.44 10.51
CA THR A 227 3.39 7.48 9.43
C THR A 227 3.84 6.08 9.83
N THR A 228 5.03 5.96 10.41
CA THR A 228 5.58 4.67 10.85
C THR A 228 4.74 4.06 11.97
N VAL A 229 4.38 4.83 12.98
CA VAL A 229 3.61 4.35 14.14
C VAL A 229 2.20 3.93 13.72
N TRP A 230 1.51 4.73 12.91
CA TRP A 230 0.16 4.41 12.45
C TRP A 230 0.14 3.22 11.51
N THR A 231 1.07 3.15 10.55
CA THR A 231 1.20 1.98 9.66
C THR A 231 1.50 0.72 10.46
N ALA A 232 2.45 0.76 11.41
CA ALA A 232 2.78 -0.38 12.25
C ALA A 232 1.59 -0.80 13.14
N ARG A 233 0.86 0.17 13.71
CA ARG A 233 -0.36 -0.09 14.50
C ARG A 233 -1.40 -0.85 13.67
N GLU A 234 -1.68 -0.41 12.45
CA GLU A 234 -2.66 -1.07 11.58
C GLU A 234 -2.19 -2.45 11.12
N ILE A 235 -0.91 -2.62 10.76
CA ILE A 235 -0.33 -3.94 10.43
C ILE A 235 -0.44 -4.89 11.62
N ILE A 236 -0.06 -4.46 12.82
CA ILE A 236 -0.12 -5.29 14.03
C ILE A 236 -1.56 -5.70 14.34
N LYS A 237 -2.53 -4.77 14.28
CA LYS A 237 -3.94 -5.09 14.48
C LYS A 237 -4.42 -6.16 13.50
N ASN A 238 -4.01 -6.08 12.22
CA ASN A 238 -4.39 -7.06 11.21
C ASN A 238 -3.71 -8.42 11.42
N LEU A 239 -2.43 -8.44 11.81
CA LEU A 239 -1.72 -9.69 12.14
C LEU A 239 -2.35 -10.43 13.33
N LEU A 240 -2.81 -9.70 14.36
CA LEU A 240 -3.47 -10.28 15.53
C LEU A 240 -4.77 -11.01 15.20
N VAL A 241 -5.35 -10.73 14.04
CA VAL A 241 -6.62 -11.33 13.60
C VAL A 241 -6.39 -12.38 12.52
N GLY A 242 -5.12 -12.62 12.15
CA GLY A 242 -4.75 -13.57 11.10
C GLY A 242 -4.76 -12.98 9.69
N LYS A 243 -4.96 -11.65 9.55
CA LYS A 243 -4.75 -10.96 8.29
C LYS A 243 -3.26 -10.72 8.09
N ILE A 244 -2.70 -11.41 7.10
CA ILE A 244 -1.33 -11.22 6.64
C ILE A 244 -1.31 -10.02 5.72
#